data_AF-A0A550BTC5-F1
#
_entry.id   AF-A0A550BTC5-F1
#
_cell.length_a   1.000
_cell.length_b   1.000
_cell.length_c   1.000
_cell.angle_alpha   90.00
_cell.angle_beta   90.00
_cell.angle_gamma   90.00
#
_symmetry.space_group_name_H-M   'P 1'
#
loop_
_entity.id
_entity.type
_entity.pdbx_description
1 polymer ?
#
loop_
_entity_poly.entity_id
_entity_poly.type
_entity_poly.pdbx_seq_one_letter_code
_entity_poly.pdbx_strand_id
1 'polypeptide(L)'
;MSSSPYSDPFAIELKGRYDEPSSTEVPLMGADAKQRPRRPPITVAPRRMSRDWFSYMYKRRRSWPRILYVLIGIGLMLIWIGLILAFAHYQLKSEEKNSLGDSRNFNKKGSENGEVWFLKGVLRQLDTDERNLDVQWSGLLYHDNNNSLTPLVLKDRYPGGLNMYRDIRTIVDVNVTTDQDNGYLWFMLDNATATPIGNIGIREWDAFDTDIDLVEARESVWTQPMRGYPYDIWAGSIVIATNDIGNSMSIYNRSDALALSFDGVSLADSLLNWKVTATSETTCRDDNSPYCELHIDFDVRRPGLVKFTVIAVVVINWLSTVVIFLLTGEALLLRRLHIVEGTDVLGVLFSALFALPGVRSLLPGAPPFGSTIDLVGILPNVIIVSLCTSCWAAAKLSWRINKLYEEHVSEKKRQLSMGA
;
A
#
# COMPACT_ATOMS: atom_id res chain seq x y z
N MET A 1 -46.95 19.07 -27.62
CA MET A 1 -46.03 18.74 -26.52
C MET A 1 -45.73 20.03 -25.77
N SER A 2 -46.40 20.22 -24.63
CA SER A 2 -46.34 21.44 -23.81
C SER A 2 -45.14 21.37 -22.87
N SER A 3 -44.27 22.38 -22.94
CA SER A 3 -43.15 22.58 -22.02
C SER A 3 -43.65 23.08 -20.67
N SER A 4 -43.48 22.28 -19.62
CA SER A 4 -43.65 22.68 -18.22
C SER A 4 -42.40 23.46 -17.75
N PRO A 5 -42.55 24.60 -17.06
CA PRO A 5 -41.41 25.31 -16.50
C PRO A 5 -40.90 24.62 -15.23
N TYR A 6 -39.58 24.51 -15.16
CA TYR A 6 -38.79 23.94 -14.06
C TYR A 6 -38.85 24.89 -12.85
N SER A 7 -39.39 24.42 -11.73
CA SER A 7 -39.41 25.13 -10.45
C SER A 7 -38.15 24.82 -9.66
N ASP A 8 -37.36 25.85 -9.36
CA ASP A 8 -36.10 25.77 -8.61
C ASP A 8 -36.37 25.57 -7.10
N PRO A 9 -35.92 24.47 -6.45
CA PRO A 9 -36.25 24.16 -5.07
C PRO A 9 -35.37 24.88 -4.02
N PHE A 10 -34.54 25.86 -4.41
CA PHE A 10 -33.62 26.55 -3.49
C PHE A 10 -33.82 28.07 -3.42
N ALA A 11 -35.07 28.52 -3.23
CA ALA A 11 -35.33 29.88 -2.79
C ALA A 11 -34.84 30.06 -1.34
N ILE A 12 -33.61 30.58 -1.20
CA ILE A 12 -33.04 30.97 0.09
C ILE A 12 -33.79 32.19 0.60
N GLU A 13 -34.67 31.95 1.58
CA GLU A 13 -35.42 32.98 2.29
C GLU A 13 -34.46 33.78 3.19
N LEU A 14 -34.10 34.98 2.73
CA LEU A 14 -33.29 35.94 3.49
C LEU A 14 -34.09 36.45 4.69
N LYS A 15 -33.83 35.86 5.86
CA LYS A 15 -34.46 36.24 7.13
C LYS A 15 -34.14 37.71 7.47
N GLY A 16 -35.20 38.51 7.51
CA GLY A 16 -35.18 39.94 7.78
C GLY A 16 -34.45 40.32 9.07
N ARG A 17 -33.67 41.37 8.96
CA ARG A 17 -33.00 42.09 10.05
C ARG A 17 -34.08 42.71 10.93
N TYR A 18 -34.09 42.39 12.22
CA TYR A 18 -34.95 43.05 13.19
C TYR A 18 -34.48 44.50 13.36
N ASP A 19 -35.32 45.44 12.94
CA ASP A 19 -35.17 46.85 13.26
C ASP A 19 -35.50 47.08 14.74
N GLU A 20 -34.57 47.72 15.44
CA GLU A 20 -34.73 48.20 16.82
C GLU A 20 -35.82 49.27 16.91
N PRO A 21 -36.67 49.26 17.95
CA PRO A 21 -37.64 50.33 18.15
C PRO A 21 -36.94 51.63 18.56
N SER A 22 -37.15 52.67 17.74
CA SER A 22 -36.80 54.05 18.04
C SER A 22 -37.43 54.48 19.37
N SER A 23 -36.59 54.86 20.31
CA SER A 23 -36.95 55.35 21.63
C SER A 23 -37.79 56.63 21.56
N THR A 24 -38.93 56.58 22.23
CA THR A 24 -39.79 57.69 22.64
C THR A 24 -39.01 58.74 23.44
N GLU A 25 -39.14 60.00 23.03
CA GLU A 25 -38.82 61.18 23.83
C GLU A 25 -39.78 61.27 25.02
N VAL A 26 -39.22 61.48 26.22
CA VAL A 26 -39.94 61.88 27.44
C VAL A 26 -39.20 63.09 28.02
N PRO A 27 -39.91 64.13 28.49
CA PRO A 27 -39.35 65.46 28.64
C PRO A 27 -38.62 65.70 29.98
N LEU A 28 -37.80 66.75 29.93
CA LEU A 28 -37.15 67.48 31.02
C LEU A 28 -38.03 67.63 32.29
N MET A 29 -37.51 67.18 33.43
CA MET A 29 -37.33 68.01 34.64
C MET A 29 -36.71 67.18 35.77
N GLY A 30 -35.85 67.81 36.57
CA GLY A 30 -35.44 67.27 37.87
C GLY A 30 -33.93 67.22 38.03
N ALA A 31 -33.38 68.29 38.60
CA ALA A 31 -32.01 68.36 39.07
C ALA A 31 -31.75 67.25 40.10
N ASP A 32 -30.73 66.43 39.84
CA ASP A 32 -29.91 65.81 40.88
C ASP A 32 -28.59 65.35 40.27
N ALA A 33 -27.52 66.00 40.69
CA ALA A 33 -26.15 65.75 40.26
C ALA A 33 -25.65 64.40 40.80
N LYS A 34 -26.03 63.29 40.16
CA LYS A 34 -25.37 61.99 40.38
C LYS A 34 -24.09 61.91 39.55
N GLN A 35 -23.00 61.68 40.26
CA GLN A 35 -21.63 61.53 39.78
C GLN A 35 -21.56 60.72 38.49
N ARG A 36 -21.01 61.34 37.44
CA ARG A 36 -20.61 60.65 36.21
C ARG A 36 -19.73 59.44 36.59
N PRO A 37 -19.99 58.24 36.06
CA PRO A 37 -19.09 57.11 36.26
C PRO A 37 -17.71 57.52 35.74
N ARG A 38 -16.71 57.48 36.64
CA ARG A 38 -15.31 57.68 36.31
C ARG A 38 -14.98 56.77 35.13
N ARG A 39 -14.56 57.38 34.01
CA ARG A 39 -13.94 56.64 32.91
C ARG A 39 -12.87 55.73 33.53
N PRO A 40 -12.84 54.42 33.22
CA PRO A 40 -11.78 53.56 33.70
C PRO A 40 -10.44 54.20 33.30
N PRO A 41 -9.42 54.13 34.17
CA PRO A 41 -8.13 54.71 33.89
C PRO A 41 -7.65 54.18 32.53
N ILE A 42 -7.21 55.09 31.67
CA ILE A 42 -6.53 54.77 30.42
C ILE A 42 -5.36 53.86 30.82
N THR A 43 -5.53 52.56 30.63
CA THR A 43 -4.50 51.58 30.92
C THR A 43 -3.38 51.85 29.95
N VAL A 44 -2.28 52.37 30.48
CA VAL A 44 -1.02 52.61 29.79
C VAL A 44 -0.73 51.37 28.93
N ALA A 45 -0.64 51.57 27.62
CA ALA A 45 -0.34 50.47 26.71
C ALA A 45 0.95 49.78 27.20
N PRO A 46 0.91 48.47 27.52
CA PRO A 46 2.07 47.79 28.07
C PRO A 46 3.23 47.91 27.10
N ARG A 47 4.43 48.20 27.63
CA ARG A 47 5.67 48.29 26.84
C ARG A 47 5.79 47.08 25.92
N ARG A 48 6.05 47.31 24.63
CA ARG A 48 6.33 46.25 23.64
C ARG A 48 7.42 45.32 24.22
N MET A 49 7.18 44.01 24.14
CA MET A 49 8.02 42.92 24.68
C MET A 49 8.00 42.72 26.22
N SER A 50 7.07 43.29 26.97
CA SER A 50 6.86 42.84 28.36
C SER A 50 6.10 41.51 28.42
N ARG A 51 6.29 40.75 29.51
CA ARG A 51 5.56 39.51 29.79
C ARG A 51 4.03 39.74 29.85
N ASP A 52 3.62 40.94 30.24
CA ASP A 52 2.22 41.39 30.26
C ASP A 52 1.68 41.72 28.87
N TRP A 53 2.53 42.18 27.94
CA TRP A 53 2.14 42.35 26.54
C TRP A 53 1.86 40.98 25.88
N PHE A 54 2.65 39.96 26.22
CA PHE A 54 2.42 38.58 25.76
C PHE A 54 1.13 37.99 26.33
N SER A 55 0.87 38.14 27.63
CA SER A 55 -0.37 37.64 28.25
C SER A 55 -1.62 38.38 27.75
N TYR A 56 -1.50 39.67 27.45
CA TYR A 56 -2.54 40.47 26.82
C TYR A 56 -2.80 40.07 25.36
N MET A 57 -1.75 39.81 24.57
CA MET A 57 -1.86 39.25 23.22
C MET A 57 -2.50 37.85 23.23
N TYR A 58 -2.19 37.02 24.24
CA TYR A 58 -2.76 35.69 24.43
C TYR A 58 -4.26 35.75 24.77
N LYS A 59 -4.68 36.69 25.62
CA LYS A 59 -6.10 36.89 25.99
C LYS A 59 -6.94 37.52 24.88
N ARG A 60 -6.37 38.35 24.00
CA ARG A 60 -7.12 39.13 23.00
C ARG A 60 -7.34 38.41 21.66
N ARG A 61 -6.68 37.27 21.42
CA ARG A 61 -6.77 36.54 20.14
C ARG A 61 -7.48 35.18 20.27
N ARG A 62 -8.81 35.24 20.33
CA ARG A 62 -9.75 34.09 20.22
C ARG A 62 -9.57 33.26 18.93
N SER A 63 -8.75 33.72 17.98
CA SER A 63 -8.44 33.05 16.70
C SER A 63 -7.20 32.16 16.70
N TRP A 64 -6.30 32.25 17.70
CA TRP A 64 -5.09 31.41 17.76
C TRP A 64 -5.34 29.90 17.79
N PRO A 65 -6.37 29.37 18.48
CA PRO A 65 -6.65 27.94 18.41
C PRO A 65 -6.96 27.50 16.97
N ARG A 66 -7.71 28.31 16.21
CA ARG A 66 -8.07 28.01 14.81
C ARG A 66 -6.83 27.99 13.90
N ILE A 67 -5.94 28.97 14.05
CA ILE A 67 -4.69 29.03 13.29
C ILE A 67 -3.81 27.81 13.64
N LEU A 68 -3.73 27.44 14.91
CA LEU A 68 -2.99 26.26 15.36
C LEU A 68 -3.53 24.98 14.71
N TYR A 69 -4.85 24.77 14.69
CA TYR A 69 -5.45 23.62 14.01
C TYR A 69 -5.13 23.58 12.52
N VAL A 70 -5.20 24.72 11.83
CA VAL A 70 -4.85 24.81 10.40
C VAL A 70 -3.38 24.49 10.18
N LEU A 71 -2.47 25.01 11.02
CA LEU A 71 -1.04 24.72 10.92
C LEU A 71 -0.72 23.25 11.19
N ILE A 72 -1.37 22.63 12.18
CA ILE A 72 -1.25 21.20 12.45
C ILE A 72 -1.73 20.39 11.23
N GLY A 73 -2.89 20.75 10.65
CA GLY A 73 -3.41 20.11 9.45
C GLY A 73 -2.46 20.20 8.26
N ILE A 74 -1.92 21.39 7.99
CA ILE A 74 -0.92 21.59 6.93
C ILE A 74 0.35 20.77 7.22
N GLY A 75 0.82 20.77 8.47
CA GLY A 75 1.98 19.99 8.89
C GLY A 75 1.81 18.49 8.64
N LEU A 76 0.65 17.93 9.02
CA LEU A 76 0.31 16.52 8.77
C LEU A 76 0.26 16.21 7.27
N MET A 77 -0.33 17.10 6.45
CA MET A 77 -0.37 16.94 5.00
C MET A 77 1.02 16.97 4.37
N LEU A 78 1.90 17.88 4.80
CA LEU A 78 3.28 17.95 4.31
C LEU A 78 4.09 16.70 4.69
N ILE A 79 3.92 16.22 5.93
CA ILE A 79 4.52 14.96 6.38
C ILE A 79 4.03 13.80 5.50
N TRP A 80 2.73 13.71 5.25
CA TRP A 80 2.15 12.66 4.42
C TRP A 80 2.68 12.68 2.99
N ILE A 81 2.74 13.86 2.36
CA ILE A 81 3.30 14.03 1.01
C ILE A 81 4.78 13.64 1.00
N GLY A 82 5.57 14.12 1.96
CA GLY A 82 6.99 13.77 2.07
C GLY A 82 7.22 12.27 2.21
N LEU A 83 6.33 11.58 2.93
CA LEU A 83 6.37 10.15 3.14
C LEU A 83 6.03 9.37 1.85
N ILE A 84 5.01 9.80 1.11
CA ILE A 84 4.69 9.25 -0.22
C ILE A 84 5.87 9.42 -1.19
N LEU A 85 6.46 10.62 -1.24
CA LEU A 85 7.60 10.89 -2.12
C LEU A 85 8.83 10.05 -1.74
N ALA A 86 9.10 9.86 -0.45
CA ALA A 86 10.18 9.01 0.03
C ALA A 86 9.97 7.54 -0.41
N PHE A 87 8.75 7.02 -0.33
CA PHE A 87 8.44 5.68 -0.82
C PHE A 87 8.50 5.56 -2.33
N ALA A 88 7.99 6.54 -3.07
CA ALA A 88 8.10 6.57 -4.53
C ALA A 88 9.57 6.54 -4.96
N HIS A 89 10.43 7.34 -4.32
CA HIS A 89 11.87 7.33 -4.59
C HIS A 89 12.52 5.98 -4.24
N TYR A 90 12.15 5.37 -3.11
CA TYR A 90 12.65 4.04 -2.74
C TYR A 90 12.21 2.96 -3.73
N GLN A 91 10.99 3.04 -4.25
CA GLN A 91 10.47 2.13 -5.26
C GLN A 91 11.22 2.28 -6.59
N LEU A 92 11.37 3.50 -7.10
CA LEU A 92 12.15 3.79 -8.32
C LEU A 92 13.58 3.26 -8.21
N LYS A 93 14.26 3.49 -7.08
CA LYS A 93 15.61 2.98 -6.84
C LYS A 93 15.67 1.45 -6.78
N SER A 94 14.57 0.80 -6.40
CA SER A 94 14.47 -0.65 -6.42
C SER A 94 14.25 -1.19 -7.82
N GLU A 95 13.40 -0.52 -8.61
CA GLU A 95 13.14 -0.87 -10.01
C GLU A 95 14.40 -0.70 -10.85
N GLU A 96 15.16 0.37 -10.63
CA GLU A 96 16.47 0.58 -11.27
C GLU A 96 17.42 -0.60 -10.97
N LYS A 97 17.50 -1.03 -9.71
CA LYS A 97 18.34 -2.18 -9.32
C LYS A 97 17.88 -3.48 -9.99
N ASN A 98 16.58 -3.70 -10.10
CA ASN A 98 16.03 -4.89 -10.76
C ASN A 98 16.28 -4.88 -12.27
N SER A 99 16.16 -3.68 -12.89
CA SER A 99 16.37 -3.51 -14.33
C SER A 99 17.83 -3.73 -14.72
N LEU A 100 18.77 -3.43 -13.83
CA LEU A 100 20.17 -3.81 -13.99
C LEU A 100 20.38 -5.31 -13.73
N GLY A 101 19.67 -5.89 -12.77
CA GLY A 101 19.74 -7.31 -12.45
C GLY A 101 21.18 -7.76 -12.16
N ASP A 102 21.56 -8.90 -12.75
CA ASP A 102 22.88 -9.49 -12.56
C ASP A 102 23.99 -8.80 -13.34
N SER A 103 23.67 -7.99 -14.37
CA SER A 103 24.67 -7.24 -15.14
C SER A 103 25.57 -6.37 -14.26
N ARG A 104 25.06 -5.89 -13.11
CA ARG A 104 25.83 -5.12 -12.13
C ARG A 104 27.04 -5.87 -11.57
N ASN A 105 26.94 -7.19 -11.46
CA ASN A 105 28.04 -8.03 -10.95
C ASN A 105 29.09 -8.30 -12.04
N PHE A 106 28.70 -8.27 -13.32
CA PHE A 106 29.59 -8.48 -14.46
C PHE A 106 30.50 -7.29 -14.74
N ASN A 107 30.09 -6.06 -14.42
CA ASN A 107 30.88 -4.82 -14.60
C ASN A 107 32.25 -4.78 -13.89
N LYS A 108 32.61 -5.82 -13.11
CA LYS A 108 33.86 -5.89 -12.35
C LYS A 108 34.74 -7.09 -12.69
N LYS A 109 34.21 -8.10 -13.36
CA LYS A 109 34.95 -9.28 -13.81
C LYS A 109 34.93 -9.22 -15.33
N GLY A 110 35.86 -8.45 -15.90
CA GLY A 110 36.00 -8.32 -17.34
C GLY A 110 35.91 -9.71 -17.96
N SER A 111 34.93 -9.88 -18.86
CA SER A 111 34.86 -11.08 -19.67
C SER A 111 36.11 -11.05 -20.54
N GLU A 112 37.11 -11.87 -20.24
CA GLU A 112 38.23 -12.08 -21.15
C GLU A 112 37.67 -12.73 -22.43
N ASN A 113 37.16 -11.89 -23.33
CA ASN A 113 36.72 -12.15 -24.70
C ASN A 113 35.41 -12.93 -24.93
N GLY A 114 34.61 -13.23 -23.92
CA GLY A 114 33.30 -13.88 -24.09
C GLY A 114 32.14 -12.91 -24.29
N GLU A 115 31.26 -13.20 -25.26
CA GLU A 115 29.93 -12.59 -25.32
C GLU A 115 29.14 -12.99 -24.07
N VAL A 116 28.48 -12.01 -23.42
CA VAL A 116 27.69 -12.26 -22.21
C VAL A 116 26.21 -12.07 -22.54
N TRP A 117 25.41 -13.11 -22.32
CA TRP A 117 23.99 -13.10 -22.65
C TRP A 117 23.15 -13.02 -21.39
N PHE A 118 22.14 -12.15 -21.40
CA PHE A 118 21.18 -12.00 -20.30
C PHE A 118 19.77 -12.30 -20.76
N LEU A 119 18.95 -12.86 -19.88
CA LEU A 119 17.51 -12.88 -20.08
C LEU A 119 16.88 -11.63 -19.44
N LYS A 120 16.10 -10.90 -20.23
CA LYS A 120 15.26 -9.79 -19.75
C LYS A 120 13.86 -10.29 -19.53
N GLY A 121 13.47 -10.41 -18.27
CA GLY A 121 12.10 -10.66 -17.84
C GLY A 121 11.30 -9.36 -17.78
N VAL A 122 10.07 -9.39 -18.24
CA VAL A 122 9.07 -8.32 -18.13
C VAL A 122 7.91 -8.88 -17.32
N LEU A 123 7.64 -8.28 -16.17
CA LEU A 123 6.56 -8.70 -15.29
C LEU A 123 5.20 -8.42 -15.93
N ARG A 124 4.40 -9.47 -16.20
CA ARG A 124 3.08 -9.33 -16.83
C ARG A 124 1.97 -9.27 -15.80
N GLN A 125 1.89 -10.29 -14.97
CA GLN A 125 0.80 -10.46 -14.01
C GLN A 125 1.29 -11.27 -12.81
N LEU A 126 0.69 -11.03 -11.64
CA LEU A 126 0.84 -11.87 -10.46
C LEU A 126 -0.57 -12.26 -10.02
N ASP A 127 -0.91 -13.53 -10.17
CA ASP A 127 -2.13 -14.09 -9.63
C ASP A 127 -1.89 -14.50 -8.18
N THR A 128 -2.55 -13.78 -7.26
CA THR A 128 -2.38 -14.03 -5.83
C THR A 128 -3.16 -15.22 -5.31
N ASP A 129 -4.20 -15.64 -6.03
CA ASP A 129 -5.07 -16.74 -5.64
C ASP A 129 -4.50 -18.07 -6.15
N GLU A 130 -4.01 -18.09 -7.40
CA GLU A 130 -3.30 -19.23 -7.99
C GLU A 130 -1.83 -19.32 -7.53
N ARG A 131 -1.29 -18.23 -6.98
CA ARG A 131 0.13 -18.08 -6.58
C ARG A 131 1.09 -18.26 -7.76
N ASN A 132 0.71 -17.72 -8.90
CA ASN A 132 1.49 -17.80 -10.12
C ASN A 132 1.99 -16.41 -10.52
N LEU A 133 3.26 -16.33 -10.93
CA LEU A 133 3.87 -15.14 -11.49
C LEU A 133 4.12 -15.34 -12.99
N ASP A 134 3.49 -14.50 -13.81
CA ASP A 134 3.68 -14.51 -15.25
C ASP A 134 4.79 -13.54 -15.66
N VAL A 135 5.82 -14.07 -16.30
CA VAL A 135 6.98 -13.31 -16.77
C VAL A 135 7.19 -13.57 -18.26
N GLN A 136 7.32 -12.50 -19.03
CA GLN A 136 7.74 -12.58 -20.43
C GLN A 136 9.24 -12.37 -20.55
N TRP A 137 9.94 -13.28 -21.20
CA TRP A 137 11.38 -13.26 -21.37
C TRP A 137 11.80 -12.88 -22.78
N SER A 138 12.88 -12.13 -22.89
CA SER A 138 13.56 -11.79 -24.14
C SER A 138 15.08 -11.86 -23.93
N GLY A 139 15.84 -12.07 -25.00
CA GLY A 139 17.30 -12.11 -24.92
C GLY A 139 17.92 -10.71 -24.97
N LEU A 140 18.97 -10.49 -24.19
CA LEU A 140 19.85 -9.33 -24.27
C LEU A 140 21.31 -9.77 -24.45
N LEU A 141 22.05 -8.98 -25.23
CA LEU A 141 23.50 -9.06 -25.35
C LEU A 141 24.13 -7.91 -24.56
N TYR A 142 25.08 -8.23 -23.69
CA TYR A 142 25.85 -7.25 -22.95
C TYR A 142 27.14 -6.89 -23.66
N HIS A 143 27.36 -5.59 -23.84
CA HIS A 143 28.56 -5.03 -24.45
C HIS A 143 29.45 -4.41 -23.39
N ASP A 144 30.59 -5.05 -23.09
CA ASP A 144 31.50 -4.62 -22.02
C ASP A 144 32.07 -3.21 -22.28
N ASN A 145 32.36 -2.89 -23.55
CA ASN A 145 32.96 -1.62 -23.97
C ASN A 145 32.18 -0.37 -23.52
N ASN A 146 30.86 -0.46 -23.45
CA ASN A 146 29.98 0.66 -23.13
C ASN A 146 29.00 0.36 -21.98
N ASN A 147 29.11 -0.82 -21.35
CA ASN A 147 28.21 -1.27 -20.30
C ASN A 147 26.73 -1.09 -20.71
N SER A 148 26.41 -1.48 -21.95
CA SER A 148 25.06 -1.38 -22.50
C SER A 148 24.50 -2.76 -22.82
N LEU A 149 23.18 -2.86 -22.70
CA LEU A 149 22.41 -4.04 -23.05
C LEU A 149 21.64 -3.75 -24.34
N THR A 150 21.85 -4.56 -25.38
CA THR A 150 21.07 -4.49 -26.62
C THR A 150 20.22 -5.75 -26.78
N PRO A 151 19.10 -5.71 -27.50
CA PRO A 151 18.35 -6.93 -27.85
C PRO A 151 19.27 -7.99 -28.47
N LEU A 152 19.07 -9.25 -28.09
CA LEU A 152 19.83 -10.37 -28.62
C LEU A 152 19.37 -10.67 -30.04
N VAL A 153 20.26 -10.52 -31.01
CA VAL A 153 20.04 -10.91 -32.41
C VAL A 153 21.23 -11.74 -32.86
N LEU A 154 20.96 -13.00 -33.17
CA LEU A 154 21.95 -14.04 -33.37
C LEU A 154 21.87 -14.68 -34.76
N LYS A 155 21.04 -14.12 -35.66
CA LYS A 155 20.73 -14.68 -36.98
C LYS A 155 21.95 -15.13 -37.80
N ASP A 156 23.07 -14.44 -37.69
CA ASP A 156 24.28 -14.75 -38.47
C ASP A 156 25.05 -15.97 -37.93
N ARG A 157 25.02 -16.21 -36.61
CA ARG A 157 25.71 -17.35 -35.96
C ARG A 157 24.76 -18.52 -35.68
N TYR A 158 23.49 -18.21 -35.44
CA TYR A 158 22.43 -19.11 -35.01
C TYR A 158 21.18 -18.85 -35.87
N PRO A 159 21.13 -19.34 -37.13
CA PRO A 159 20.06 -19.00 -38.06
C PRO A 159 18.68 -19.49 -37.62
N GLY A 160 18.64 -20.52 -36.75
CA GLY A 160 17.42 -21.04 -36.14
C GLY A 160 17.05 -20.40 -34.80
N GLY A 161 17.81 -19.42 -34.33
CA GLY A 161 17.67 -18.87 -32.98
C GLY A 161 18.06 -19.86 -31.90
N LEU A 162 17.70 -19.53 -30.67
CA LEU A 162 17.94 -20.33 -29.48
C LEU A 162 16.59 -20.82 -28.94
N ASN A 163 16.42 -22.14 -28.87
CA ASN A 163 15.24 -22.74 -28.26
C ASN A 163 15.39 -22.73 -26.74
N MET A 164 14.31 -22.35 -26.07
CA MET A 164 14.24 -22.24 -24.63
C MET A 164 13.44 -23.41 -24.06
N TYR A 165 13.90 -23.97 -22.96
CA TYR A 165 13.27 -25.09 -22.28
C TYR A 165 13.14 -24.77 -20.79
N ARG A 166 11.95 -24.99 -20.24
CA ARG A 166 11.67 -24.84 -18.81
C ARG A 166 11.80 -26.18 -18.11
N ASP A 167 12.46 -26.17 -16.95
CA ASP A 167 12.60 -27.31 -16.05
C ASP A 167 13.18 -28.58 -16.72
N ILE A 168 14.03 -28.36 -17.74
CA ILE A 168 14.82 -29.40 -18.41
C ILE A 168 16.26 -29.26 -17.97
N ARG A 169 16.82 -30.38 -17.52
CA ARG A 169 18.22 -30.48 -17.16
C ARG A 169 19.10 -30.65 -18.40
N THR A 170 20.27 -30.04 -18.37
CA THR A 170 21.34 -30.34 -19.33
C THR A 170 22.32 -31.32 -18.73
N ILE A 171 22.88 -32.22 -19.53
CA ILE A 171 23.90 -33.20 -19.12
C ILE A 171 25.08 -33.12 -20.09
N VAL A 172 26.25 -33.57 -19.64
CA VAL A 172 27.45 -33.57 -20.49
C VAL A 172 27.24 -34.47 -21.72
N ASP A 173 27.43 -33.91 -22.90
CA ASP A 173 27.44 -34.64 -24.17
C ASP A 173 28.86 -35.17 -24.42
N VAL A 174 29.09 -36.43 -24.03
CA VAL A 174 30.39 -37.09 -24.17
C VAL A 174 30.82 -37.18 -25.64
N ASN A 175 29.88 -37.30 -26.58
CA ASN A 175 30.21 -37.44 -28.00
C ASN A 175 30.76 -36.13 -28.55
N VAL A 176 30.05 -35.03 -28.32
CA VAL A 176 30.48 -33.69 -28.76
C VAL A 176 31.76 -33.26 -28.03
N THR A 177 31.83 -33.54 -26.72
CA THR A 177 33.02 -33.23 -25.91
C THR A 177 34.28 -33.93 -26.44
N THR A 178 34.17 -35.21 -26.78
CA THR A 178 35.31 -35.98 -27.32
C THR A 178 35.66 -35.56 -28.74
N ASP A 179 34.67 -35.21 -29.57
CA ASP A 179 34.86 -34.82 -30.97
C ASP A 179 35.56 -33.45 -31.12
N GLN A 180 35.26 -32.49 -30.24
CA GLN A 180 35.86 -31.15 -30.29
C GLN A 180 37.30 -31.09 -29.72
N ASP A 181 37.67 -32.01 -28.81
CA ASP A 181 38.99 -32.15 -28.18
C ASP A 181 39.66 -30.81 -27.75
N ASN A 182 38.84 -29.84 -27.33
CA ASN A 182 39.26 -28.49 -26.99
C ASN A 182 39.37 -28.25 -25.47
N GLY A 183 39.17 -29.31 -24.68
CA GLY A 183 39.17 -29.25 -23.21
C GLY A 183 37.90 -28.66 -22.59
N TYR A 184 36.89 -28.26 -23.39
CA TYR A 184 35.61 -27.77 -22.90
C TYR A 184 34.57 -28.90 -22.83
N LEU A 185 33.81 -28.93 -21.74
CA LEU A 185 32.65 -29.80 -21.63
C LEU A 185 31.50 -29.23 -22.46
N TRP A 186 30.99 -30.04 -23.38
CA TRP A 186 29.78 -29.71 -24.13
C TRP A 186 28.58 -30.38 -23.49
N PHE A 187 27.44 -29.73 -23.58
CA PHE A 187 26.21 -30.19 -22.93
C PHE A 187 25.14 -30.50 -23.97
N MET A 188 24.23 -31.40 -23.60
CA MET A 188 23.00 -31.71 -24.32
C MET A 188 21.80 -31.67 -23.37
N LEU A 189 20.60 -31.50 -23.91
CA LEU A 189 19.36 -31.64 -23.14
C LEU A 189 19.17 -33.11 -22.75
N ASP A 190 18.81 -33.37 -21.49
CA ASP A 190 18.55 -34.74 -21.01
C ASP A 190 17.32 -35.38 -21.71
N ASN A 191 16.36 -34.56 -22.15
CA ASN A 191 15.17 -35.02 -22.85
C ASN A 191 15.07 -34.40 -24.25
N ALA A 192 15.52 -35.14 -25.26
CA ALA A 192 15.45 -34.73 -26.67
C ALA A 192 14.03 -34.54 -27.22
N THR A 193 13.02 -35.09 -26.56
CA THR A 193 11.61 -35.00 -26.98
C THR A 193 10.85 -33.85 -26.33
N ALA A 194 11.50 -33.11 -25.43
CA ALA A 194 10.90 -31.92 -24.82
C ALA A 194 10.56 -30.89 -25.91
N THR A 195 9.37 -30.30 -25.81
CA THR A 195 8.97 -29.18 -26.67
C THR A 195 9.52 -27.88 -26.11
N PRO A 196 10.17 -27.02 -26.91
CA PRO A 196 10.63 -25.73 -26.44
C PRO A 196 9.43 -24.84 -26.06
N ILE A 197 9.57 -24.06 -24.99
CA ILE A 197 8.58 -23.07 -24.55
C ILE A 197 8.60 -21.81 -25.42
N GLY A 198 9.70 -21.60 -26.15
CA GLY A 198 9.87 -20.47 -27.04
C GLY A 198 11.21 -20.50 -27.75
N ASN A 199 11.40 -19.53 -28.64
CA ASN A 199 12.65 -19.33 -29.37
C ASN A 199 13.00 -17.84 -29.35
N ILE A 200 14.28 -17.52 -29.11
CA ILE A 200 14.79 -16.15 -29.06
C ILE A 200 16.04 -15.99 -29.90
N GLY A 201 16.34 -14.76 -30.31
CA GLY A 201 17.57 -14.43 -31.04
C GLY A 201 17.46 -14.43 -32.57
N ILE A 202 16.28 -14.70 -33.15
CA ILE A 202 16.08 -14.51 -34.60
C ILE A 202 15.80 -13.04 -34.89
N ARG A 203 15.03 -12.37 -34.02
CA ARG A 203 14.58 -10.98 -34.12
C ARG A 203 14.68 -10.31 -32.75
N GLU A 204 14.79 -8.98 -32.77
CA GLU A 204 14.92 -8.15 -31.56
C GLU A 204 13.72 -8.22 -30.61
N TRP A 205 12.55 -8.61 -31.12
CA TRP A 205 11.29 -8.68 -30.37
C TRP A 205 10.85 -10.12 -30.08
N ASP A 206 11.73 -11.10 -30.30
CA ASP A 206 11.42 -12.47 -29.94
C ASP A 206 11.33 -12.58 -28.41
N ALA A 207 10.23 -13.17 -27.95
CA ALA A 207 9.96 -13.33 -26.54
C ALA A 207 9.13 -14.60 -26.30
N PHE A 208 9.18 -15.11 -25.08
CA PHE A 208 8.37 -16.24 -24.63
C PHE A 208 7.87 -16.00 -23.21
N ASP A 209 6.74 -16.60 -22.86
CA ASP A 209 6.11 -16.40 -21.57
C ASP A 209 6.33 -17.64 -20.67
N THR A 210 6.50 -17.41 -19.37
CA THR A 210 6.54 -18.45 -18.35
C THR A 210 5.66 -18.09 -17.18
N ASP A 211 4.98 -19.10 -16.67
CA ASP A 211 4.31 -19.17 -15.38
C ASP A 211 5.29 -19.71 -14.32
N ILE A 212 5.47 -18.99 -13.21
CA ILE A 212 6.30 -19.40 -12.09
C ILE A 212 5.42 -19.63 -10.85
N ASP A 213 5.40 -20.88 -10.40
CA ASP A 213 4.72 -21.26 -9.16
C ASP A 213 5.43 -20.65 -7.94
N LEU A 214 4.65 -19.99 -7.09
CA LEU A 214 5.14 -19.34 -5.87
C LEU A 214 4.75 -20.14 -4.63
N VAL A 215 5.75 -20.43 -3.81
CA VAL A 215 5.64 -21.14 -2.54
C VAL A 215 6.00 -20.25 -1.36
N GLU A 216 5.79 -20.77 -0.15
CA GLU A 216 6.16 -20.10 1.09
C GLU A 216 7.69 -20.00 1.21
N ALA A 217 8.23 -18.79 1.28
CA ALA A 217 9.67 -18.59 1.40
C ALA A 217 10.23 -19.03 2.77
N ARG A 218 9.42 -18.92 3.83
CA ARG A 218 9.82 -19.20 5.22
C ARG A 218 8.64 -19.65 6.06
N GLU A 219 8.86 -20.70 6.84
CA GLU A 219 7.93 -21.27 7.82
C GLU A 219 7.65 -20.31 9.01
N SER A 220 6.90 -19.25 8.76
CA SER A 220 6.47 -18.33 9.82
C SER A 220 5.10 -17.78 9.49
N VAL A 221 4.20 -17.81 10.48
CA VAL A 221 2.82 -17.33 10.34
C VAL A 221 2.75 -15.88 9.82
N TRP A 222 3.75 -15.05 10.15
CA TRP A 222 3.83 -13.65 9.73
C TRP A 222 4.34 -13.47 8.29
N THR A 223 5.00 -14.47 7.73
CA THR A 223 5.56 -14.45 6.37
C THR A 223 4.80 -15.36 5.42
N GLN A 224 3.89 -16.19 5.95
CA GLN A 224 3.05 -17.10 5.19
C GLN A 224 2.26 -16.36 4.10
N PRO A 225 2.24 -16.88 2.85
CA PRO A 225 1.41 -16.35 1.79
C PRO A 225 -0.04 -16.20 2.23
N MET A 226 -0.65 -15.05 1.90
CA MET A 226 -2.02 -14.63 2.25
C MET A 226 -2.30 -14.43 3.75
N ARG A 227 -1.74 -15.25 4.66
CA ARG A 227 -1.93 -15.10 6.11
C ARG A 227 -1.11 -13.97 6.69
N GLY A 228 0.15 -13.87 6.30
CA GLY A 228 1.13 -12.92 6.84
C GLY A 228 0.93 -11.46 6.43
N TYR A 229 -0.14 -11.14 5.70
CA TYR A 229 -0.37 -9.79 5.17
C TYR A 229 -0.24 -8.71 6.28
N PRO A 230 0.54 -7.63 6.05
CA PRO A 230 1.21 -7.21 4.80
C PRO A 230 2.69 -7.65 4.68
N TYR A 231 3.15 -8.57 5.52
CA TYR A 231 4.54 -9.04 5.60
C TYR A 231 4.77 -10.38 4.90
N ASP A 232 3.82 -10.82 4.09
CA ASP A 232 3.92 -12.01 3.27
C ASP A 232 5.11 -11.95 2.30
N ILE A 233 5.82 -13.08 2.19
CA ILE A 233 6.99 -13.28 1.33
C ILE A 233 6.79 -14.59 0.59
N TRP A 234 6.80 -14.52 -0.74
CA TRP A 234 6.61 -15.66 -1.60
C TRP A 234 7.91 -15.89 -2.36
N ALA A 235 8.27 -17.15 -2.53
CA ALA A 235 9.47 -17.55 -3.27
C ALA A 235 9.05 -18.43 -4.43
N GLY A 236 9.66 -18.24 -5.59
CA GLY A 236 9.51 -19.11 -6.75
C GLY A 236 10.87 -19.40 -7.34
N SER A 237 10.98 -20.48 -8.10
CA SER A 237 12.20 -20.79 -8.83
C SER A 237 11.83 -21.40 -10.18
N ILE A 238 12.61 -21.08 -11.21
CA ILE A 238 12.51 -21.71 -12.53
C ILE A 238 13.92 -22.05 -13.00
N VAL A 239 14.04 -23.17 -13.69
CA VAL A 239 15.29 -23.56 -14.36
C VAL A 239 15.09 -23.42 -15.86
N ILE A 240 16.01 -22.73 -16.52
CA ILE A 240 15.98 -22.52 -17.96
C ILE A 240 17.21 -23.16 -18.58
N ALA A 241 16.98 -24.03 -19.55
CA ALA A 241 18.00 -24.55 -20.45
C ALA A 241 17.78 -23.99 -21.86
N THR A 242 18.87 -23.82 -22.59
CA THR A 242 18.83 -23.30 -23.95
C THR A 242 19.55 -24.26 -24.89
N ASN A 243 19.09 -24.38 -26.14
CA ASN A 243 19.86 -25.07 -27.16
C ASN A 243 19.88 -24.31 -28.49
N ASP A 244 20.90 -24.62 -29.28
CA ASP A 244 20.97 -24.21 -30.67
C ASP A 244 20.57 -25.38 -31.58
N ILE A 245 19.26 -25.52 -31.79
CA ILE A 245 18.72 -26.59 -32.62
C ILE A 245 19.22 -26.55 -34.07
N GLY A 246 19.58 -25.36 -34.58
CA GLY A 246 20.05 -25.17 -35.95
C GLY A 246 21.39 -25.85 -36.18
N ASN A 247 22.38 -25.57 -35.32
CA ASN A 247 23.68 -26.23 -35.43
C ASN A 247 23.64 -27.67 -34.90
N SER A 248 22.84 -27.95 -33.87
CA SER A 248 22.65 -29.30 -33.34
C SER A 248 22.19 -30.27 -34.44
N MET A 249 21.18 -29.87 -35.22
CA MET A 249 20.67 -30.68 -36.33
C MET A 249 21.62 -30.71 -37.53
N SER A 250 22.27 -29.60 -37.88
CA SER A 250 23.11 -29.55 -39.09
C SER A 250 24.47 -30.24 -38.93
N ILE A 251 25.07 -30.20 -37.73
CA ILE A 251 26.38 -30.78 -37.45
C ILE A 251 26.25 -32.21 -36.93
N TYR A 252 25.36 -32.42 -35.95
CA TYR A 252 25.27 -33.69 -35.22
C TYR A 252 24.03 -34.52 -35.57
N ASN A 253 23.13 -34.01 -36.41
CA ASN A 253 21.86 -34.66 -36.77
C ASN A 253 21.03 -35.07 -35.53
N ARG A 254 21.03 -34.21 -34.52
CA ARG A 254 20.36 -34.40 -33.23
C ARG A 254 19.67 -33.10 -32.82
N SER A 255 18.60 -33.20 -32.03
CA SER A 255 17.84 -32.03 -31.56
C SER A 255 18.21 -31.58 -30.15
N ASP A 256 19.02 -32.36 -29.44
CA ASP A 256 19.35 -32.21 -28.02
C ASP A 256 20.77 -31.73 -27.76
N ALA A 257 21.69 -31.87 -28.72
CA ALA A 257 23.09 -31.43 -28.56
C ALA A 257 23.23 -29.89 -28.55
N LEU A 258 24.42 -29.42 -28.17
CA LEU A 258 24.78 -27.99 -28.11
C LEU A 258 23.85 -27.19 -27.19
N ALA A 259 23.64 -27.71 -25.99
CA ALA A 259 22.99 -26.96 -24.93
C ALA A 259 23.89 -25.82 -24.44
N LEU A 260 23.28 -24.67 -24.20
CA LEU A 260 23.88 -23.42 -23.81
C LEU A 260 23.07 -22.85 -22.64
N SER A 261 23.59 -21.82 -21.98
CA SER A 261 22.83 -21.06 -20.98
C SER A 261 23.13 -19.58 -21.08
N PHE A 262 22.27 -18.81 -20.43
CA PHE A 262 22.46 -17.39 -20.20
C PHE A 262 23.31 -17.18 -18.95
N ASP A 263 23.94 -16.01 -18.88
CA ASP A 263 24.86 -15.65 -17.80
C ASP A 263 24.18 -14.97 -16.63
N GLY A 264 22.98 -14.44 -16.86
CA GLY A 264 22.14 -13.95 -15.77
C GLY A 264 20.82 -13.39 -16.24
N VAL A 265 20.12 -12.71 -15.33
CA VAL A 265 18.82 -12.11 -15.60
C VAL A 265 18.77 -10.62 -15.28
N SER A 266 17.87 -9.94 -15.97
CA SER A 266 17.41 -8.59 -15.65
C SER A 266 15.90 -8.59 -15.62
N LEU A 267 15.30 -7.88 -14.66
CA LEU A 267 13.84 -7.84 -14.51
C LEU A 267 13.37 -6.40 -14.70
N ALA A 268 12.59 -6.19 -15.74
CA ALA A 268 11.98 -4.93 -16.10
C ALA A 268 10.52 -4.87 -15.61
N ASP A 269 10.02 -3.64 -15.56
CA ASP A 269 8.68 -3.26 -15.09
C ASP A 269 8.44 -3.52 -13.60
N SER A 270 7.24 -3.17 -13.15
CA SER A 270 6.82 -3.25 -11.76
C SER A 270 5.37 -3.69 -11.69
N LEU A 271 5.03 -4.43 -10.64
CA LEU A 271 3.65 -4.83 -10.37
C LEU A 271 3.06 -3.91 -9.30
N LEU A 272 1.78 -3.56 -9.47
CA LEU A 272 1.09 -2.74 -8.48
C LEU A 272 1.04 -3.47 -7.13
N ASN A 273 1.54 -2.84 -6.06
CA ASN A 273 1.55 -3.37 -4.69
C ASN A 273 2.46 -4.57 -4.43
N TRP A 274 3.34 -4.90 -5.38
CA TRP A 274 4.27 -6.00 -5.25
C TRP A 274 5.66 -5.58 -5.69
N LYS A 275 6.65 -6.07 -4.95
CA LYS A 275 8.05 -5.94 -5.28
C LYS A 275 8.56 -7.35 -5.56
N VAL A 276 8.86 -7.60 -6.83
CA VAL A 276 9.49 -8.83 -7.30
C VAL A 276 10.98 -8.54 -7.45
N THR A 277 11.82 -9.43 -6.94
CA THR A 277 13.26 -9.42 -7.17
C THR A 277 13.65 -10.79 -7.70
N ALA A 278 14.47 -10.82 -8.75
CA ALA A 278 15.03 -12.04 -9.30
C ALA A 278 16.53 -12.09 -9.02
N THR A 279 17.03 -13.25 -8.65
CA THR A 279 18.46 -13.58 -8.55
C THR A 279 18.72 -14.79 -9.41
N SER A 280 19.78 -14.77 -10.20
CA SER A 280 20.12 -15.94 -11.00
C SER A 280 21.51 -16.48 -10.73
N GLU A 281 21.64 -17.77 -11.00
CA GLU A 281 22.88 -18.52 -10.91
C GLU A 281 23.00 -19.38 -12.17
N THR A 282 24.11 -19.19 -12.89
CA THR A 282 24.43 -19.97 -14.09
C THR A 282 25.48 -21.02 -13.75
N THR A 283 25.20 -22.28 -14.05
CA THR A 283 26.12 -23.38 -13.77
C THR A 283 27.13 -23.62 -14.89
N CYS A 284 26.90 -23.06 -16.09
CA CYS A 284 27.76 -23.26 -17.26
C CYS A 284 29.16 -22.62 -17.16
N ARG A 285 29.33 -21.65 -16.26
CA ARG A 285 30.63 -21.01 -16.02
C ARG A 285 31.44 -21.69 -14.91
N ASP A 286 30.86 -22.68 -14.24
CA ASP A 286 31.60 -23.50 -13.29
C ASP A 286 32.16 -24.72 -14.02
N ASP A 287 33.48 -24.75 -14.20
CA ASP A 287 34.20 -25.84 -14.87
C ASP A 287 33.95 -27.21 -14.21
N ASN A 288 33.54 -27.22 -12.93
CA ASN A 288 33.25 -28.45 -12.18
C ASN A 288 31.77 -28.83 -12.20
N SER A 289 30.90 -28.03 -12.80
CA SER A 289 29.47 -28.33 -12.81
C SER A 289 29.16 -29.46 -13.79
N PRO A 290 28.42 -30.50 -13.36
CA PRO A 290 27.97 -31.56 -14.26
C PRO A 290 26.80 -31.12 -15.16
N TYR A 291 26.28 -29.91 -14.96
CA TYR A 291 25.12 -29.35 -15.64
C TYR A 291 25.41 -27.92 -16.10
N CYS A 292 24.70 -27.48 -17.12
CA CYS A 292 24.82 -26.16 -17.72
C CYS A 292 23.41 -25.57 -17.94
N GLU A 293 22.89 -24.93 -16.91
CA GLU A 293 21.53 -24.39 -16.86
C GLU A 293 21.51 -23.05 -16.10
N LEU A 294 20.45 -22.26 -16.31
CA LEU A 294 20.22 -21.01 -15.59
C LEU A 294 19.14 -21.23 -14.54
N HIS A 295 19.52 -21.11 -13.27
CA HIS A 295 18.58 -21.09 -12.15
C HIS A 295 18.16 -19.65 -11.90
N ILE A 296 16.86 -19.39 -11.82
CA ILE A 296 16.31 -18.07 -11.49
C ILE A 296 15.40 -18.21 -10.30
N ASP A 297 15.79 -17.58 -9.20
CA ASP A 297 15.01 -17.51 -7.97
C ASP A 297 14.30 -16.15 -7.86
N PHE A 298 13.02 -16.19 -7.53
CA PHE A 298 12.16 -15.03 -7.33
C PHE A 298 11.85 -14.85 -5.84
N ASP A 299 11.99 -13.62 -5.35
CA ASP A 299 11.45 -13.15 -4.07
C ASP A 299 10.38 -12.09 -4.35
N VAL A 300 9.13 -12.45 -4.02
CA VAL A 300 7.94 -11.62 -4.19
C VAL A 300 7.45 -11.15 -2.82
N ARG A 301 7.44 -9.83 -2.61
CA ARG A 301 7.07 -9.23 -1.31
C ARG A 301 6.31 -7.93 -1.46
N ARG A 302 5.55 -7.54 -0.44
CA ARG A 302 4.87 -6.23 -0.43
C ARG A 302 5.86 -5.07 -0.31
N PRO A 303 5.66 -3.96 -1.05
CA PRO A 303 6.48 -2.76 -0.93
C PRO A 303 6.26 -2.07 0.42
N GLY A 304 7.23 -1.25 0.83
CA GLY A 304 7.20 -0.55 2.12
C GLY A 304 5.97 0.36 2.28
N LEU A 305 5.50 0.97 1.19
CA LEU A 305 4.29 1.81 1.17
C LEU A 305 3.05 1.06 1.64
N VAL A 306 2.83 -0.15 1.11
CA VAL A 306 1.67 -0.99 1.48
C VAL A 306 1.77 -1.37 2.95
N LYS A 307 2.95 -1.84 3.39
CA LYS A 307 3.20 -2.19 4.80
C LYS A 307 2.89 -1.02 5.73
N PHE A 308 3.41 0.16 5.41
CA PHE A 308 3.19 1.37 6.21
C PHE A 308 1.71 1.77 6.27
N THR A 309 1.02 1.84 5.13
CA THR A 309 -0.39 2.21 5.05
C THR A 309 -1.26 1.26 5.89
N VAL A 310 -1.02 -0.04 5.76
CA VAL A 310 -1.75 -1.09 6.47
C VAL A 310 -1.54 -0.95 8.00
N ILE A 311 -0.29 -0.76 8.45
CA ILE A 311 0.02 -0.55 9.87
C ILE A 311 -0.60 0.74 10.40
N ALA A 312 -0.52 1.83 9.62
CA ALA A 312 -1.09 3.12 10.01
C ALA A 312 -2.61 3.03 10.21
N VAL A 313 -3.32 2.32 9.31
CA VAL A 313 -4.76 2.04 9.45
C VAL A 313 -5.04 1.27 10.74
N VAL A 314 -4.25 0.24 11.06
CA VAL A 314 -4.41 -0.52 12.31
C VAL A 314 -4.18 0.34 13.54
N VAL A 315 -3.15 1.19 13.55
CA VAL A 315 -2.87 2.10 14.66
C VAL A 315 -4.01 3.09 14.85
N ILE A 316 -4.49 3.72 13.78
CA ILE A 316 -5.61 4.67 13.83
C ILE A 316 -6.89 3.97 14.32
N ASN A 317 -7.12 2.74 13.87
CA ASN A 317 -8.24 1.93 14.33
C ASN A 317 -8.17 1.69 15.84
N TRP A 318 -7.03 1.21 16.35
CA TRP A 318 -6.83 1.01 17.79
C TRP A 318 -6.99 2.30 18.61
N LEU A 319 -6.43 3.41 18.13
CA LEU A 319 -6.60 4.71 18.80
C LEU A 319 -8.08 5.12 18.86
N SER A 320 -8.83 4.91 17.78
CA SER A 320 -10.26 5.19 17.73
C SER A 320 -11.04 4.31 18.70
N THR A 321 -10.74 3.00 18.74
CA THR A 321 -11.34 2.05 19.67
C THR A 321 -11.05 2.41 21.13
N VAL A 322 -9.81 2.79 21.46
CA VAL A 322 -9.43 3.24 22.81
C VAL A 322 -10.20 4.50 23.21
N VAL A 323 -10.32 5.49 22.32
CA VAL A 323 -11.09 6.71 22.60
C VAL A 323 -12.56 6.38 22.82
N ILE A 324 -13.17 5.56 21.97
CA ILE A 324 -14.56 5.10 22.13
C ILE A 324 -14.75 4.38 23.46
N PHE A 325 -13.83 3.48 23.81
CA PHE A 325 -13.88 2.72 25.05
C PHE A 325 -13.78 3.64 26.28
N LEU A 326 -12.86 4.61 26.28
CA LEU A 326 -12.71 5.59 27.35
C LEU A 326 -13.94 6.50 27.48
N LEU A 327 -14.49 6.99 26.36
CA LEU A 327 -15.73 7.78 26.36
C LEU A 327 -16.92 6.98 26.90
N THR A 328 -17.01 5.69 26.55
CA THR A 328 -18.04 4.78 27.05
C THR A 328 -17.86 4.52 28.55
N GLY A 329 -16.62 4.30 28.99
CA GLY A 329 -16.27 4.12 30.40
C GLY A 329 -16.59 5.34 31.26
N GLU A 330 -16.21 6.55 30.81
CA GLU A 330 -16.55 7.82 31.48
C GLU A 330 -18.07 8.02 31.57
N ALA A 331 -18.81 7.74 30.49
CA ALA A 331 -20.27 7.90 30.48
C ALA A 331 -20.98 6.93 31.44
N LEU A 332 -20.54 5.66 31.47
CA LEU A 332 -21.16 4.62 32.28
C LEU A 332 -20.73 4.68 33.75
N LEU A 333 -19.44 4.82 34.03
CA LEU A 333 -18.89 4.75 35.39
C LEU A 333 -19.11 6.05 36.17
N LEU A 334 -18.89 7.21 35.56
CA LEU A 334 -18.99 8.50 36.26
C LEU A 334 -20.40 9.10 36.22
N ARG A 335 -21.37 8.39 35.63
CA ARG A 335 -22.77 8.83 35.46
C ARG A 335 -22.90 10.24 34.87
N ARG A 336 -21.93 10.71 34.08
CA ARG A 336 -21.94 12.03 33.43
C ARG A 336 -22.82 12.02 32.18
N LEU A 337 -24.10 11.71 32.37
CA LEU A 337 -25.10 11.58 31.32
C LEU A 337 -25.42 12.90 30.61
N HIS A 338 -24.99 14.05 31.14
CA HIS A 338 -25.23 15.37 30.52
C HIS A 338 -24.51 15.55 29.16
N ILE A 339 -23.45 14.79 28.89
CA ILE A 339 -22.80 14.75 27.56
C ILE A 339 -23.68 14.02 26.52
N VAL A 340 -24.62 13.18 26.96
CA VAL A 340 -25.44 12.32 26.09
C VAL A 340 -26.60 13.09 25.45
N GLU A 341 -27.00 14.23 25.99
CA GLU A 341 -28.22 14.94 25.58
C GLU A 341 -28.04 15.73 24.27
N GLY A 342 -26.80 16.06 23.88
CA GLY A 342 -26.50 16.91 22.71
C GLY A 342 -25.77 16.26 21.53
N THR A 343 -25.09 15.12 21.73
CA THR A 343 -24.24 14.53 20.68
C THR A 343 -24.75 13.18 20.19
N ASP A 344 -24.85 13.02 18.87
CA ASP A 344 -25.23 11.77 18.20
C ASP A 344 -24.06 10.77 18.16
N VAL A 345 -23.52 10.45 19.34
CA VAL A 345 -22.38 9.55 19.52
C VAL A 345 -22.70 8.15 18.98
N LEU A 346 -23.95 7.72 19.08
CA LEU A 346 -24.40 6.42 18.59
C LEU A 346 -24.27 6.31 17.06
N GLY A 347 -24.61 7.38 16.32
CA GLY A 347 -24.38 7.42 14.87
C GLY A 347 -22.89 7.29 14.49
N VAL A 348 -22.01 7.97 15.25
CA VAL A 348 -20.55 7.87 15.04
C VAL A 348 -20.04 6.45 15.28
N LEU A 349 -20.51 5.77 16.34
CA LEU A 349 -20.12 4.40 16.64
C LEU A 349 -20.57 3.41 15.57
N PHE A 350 -21.81 3.53 15.09
CA PHE A 350 -22.30 2.69 13.99
C PHE A 350 -21.54 2.95 12.69
N SER A 351 -21.26 4.21 12.36
CA SER A 351 -20.45 4.56 11.19
C SER A 351 -19.05 3.96 11.28
N ALA A 352 -18.41 4.04 12.45
CA ALA A 352 -17.08 3.46 12.68
C ALA A 352 -17.08 1.93 12.51
N LEU A 353 -18.13 1.23 12.95
CA LEU A 353 -18.23 -0.22 12.87
C LEU A 353 -18.22 -0.74 11.42
N PHE A 354 -18.83 0.00 10.49
CA PHE A 354 -18.84 -0.35 9.07
C PHE A 354 -17.67 0.24 8.29
N ALA A 355 -17.14 1.39 8.70
CA ALA A 355 -16.01 2.03 8.04
C ALA A 355 -14.73 1.17 8.15
N LEU A 356 -14.52 0.48 9.28
CA LEU A 356 -13.28 -0.26 9.54
C LEU A 356 -13.07 -1.46 8.59
N PRO A 357 -14.04 -2.38 8.40
CA PRO A 357 -13.95 -3.41 7.36
C PRO A 357 -13.85 -2.80 5.95
N GLY A 358 -14.58 -1.71 5.69
CA GLY A 358 -14.61 -1.05 4.38
C GLY A 358 -13.25 -0.46 3.98
N VAL A 359 -12.57 0.25 4.88
CA VAL A 359 -11.21 0.78 4.62
C VAL A 359 -10.24 -0.36 4.37
N ARG A 360 -10.38 -1.49 5.05
CA ARG A 360 -9.54 -2.66 4.82
C ARG A 360 -9.76 -3.28 3.43
N SER A 361 -11.00 -3.38 2.94
CA SER A 361 -11.26 -3.90 1.58
C SER A 361 -10.74 -2.98 0.48
N LEU A 362 -10.46 -1.71 0.79
CA LEU A 362 -9.85 -0.76 -0.13
C LEU A 362 -8.31 -0.81 -0.10
N LEU A 363 -7.71 -1.57 0.82
CA LEU A 363 -6.27 -1.72 0.86
C LEU A 363 -5.80 -2.52 -0.37
N PRO A 364 -4.76 -2.04 -1.04
CA PRO A 364 -4.47 -2.53 -2.37
C PRO A 364 -3.81 -3.91 -2.29
N GLY A 365 -4.39 -4.86 -3.03
CA GLY A 365 -3.99 -6.26 -3.01
C GLY A 365 -4.28 -6.98 -1.68
N ALA A 366 -5.25 -6.52 -0.90
CA ALA A 366 -5.64 -7.18 0.34
C ALA A 366 -6.21 -8.58 0.07
N PRO A 367 -5.71 -9.63 0.74
CA PRO A 367 -6.26 -10.97 0.60
C PRO A 367 -7.68 -11.04 1.20
N PRO A 368 -8.42 -12.12 0.91
CA PRO A 368 -9.69 -12.42 1.58
C PRO A 368 -9.57 -12.32 3.11
N PHE A 369 -10.70 -12.06 3.78
CA PHE A 369 -10.76 -11.98 5.25
C PHE A 369 -10.13 -13.22 5.90
N GLY A 370 -9.29 -13.01 6.92
CA GLY A 370 -8.63 -14.11 7.64
C GLY A 370 -7.10 -13.99 7.70
N SER A 371 -6.54 -12.87 7.26
CA SER A 371 -5.12 -12.58 7.47
C SER A 371 -4.84 -12.23 8.92
N THR A 372 -3.58 -12.39 9.35
CA THR A 372 -3.16 -12.18 10.75
C THR A 372 -3.50 -10.78 11.25
N ILE A 373 -3.40 -9.77 10.38
CA ILE A 373 -3.72 -8.40 10.75
C ILE A 373 -5.21 -8.18 11.04
N ASP A 374 -6.07 -9.00 10.45
CA ASP A 374 -7.51 -8.93 10.70
C ASP A 374 -7.84 -9.51 12.06
N LEU A 375 -7.21 -10.64 12.37
CA LEU A 375 -7.36 -11.35 13.63
C LEU A 375 -6.87 -10.50 14.81
N VAL A 376 -5.76 -9.77 14.63
CA VAL A 376 -5.14 -8.97 15.68
C VAL A 376 -5.68 -7.53 15.71
N GLY A 377 -5.97 -6.94 14.55
CA GLY A 377 -6.29 -5.53 14.40
C GLY A 377 -7.78 -5.26 14.26
N ILE A 378 -8.47 -5.92 13.34
CA ILE A 378 -9.84 -5.52 12.96
C ILE A 378 -10.87 -6.22 13.84
N LEU A 379 -10.76 -7.54 14.00
CA LEU A 379 -11.73 -8.35 14.72
C LEU A 379 -11.88 -7.93 16.20
N PRO A 380 -10.79 -7.74 16.97
CA PRO A 380 -10.92 -7.27 18.35
C PRO A 380 -11.53 -5.87 18.44
N ASN A 381 -11.16 -4.97 17.53
CA ASN A 381 -11.70 -3.60 17.50
C ASN A 381 -13.20 -3.58 17.22
N VAL A 382 -13.68 -4.38 16.25
CA VAL A 382 -15.12 -4.50 15.95
C VAL A 382 -15.87 -5.09 17.16
N ILE A 383 -15.31 -6.09 17.84
CA ILE A 383 -15.91 -6.67 19.06
C ILE A 383 -16.01 -5.62 20.17
N ILE A 384 -14.92 -4.89 20.46
CA ILE A 384 -14.92 -3.87 21.52
C ILE A 384 -15.91 -2.74 21.20
N VAL A 385 -15.90 -2.23 19.97
CA VAL A 385 -16.79 -1.14 19.55
C VAL A 385 -18.25 -1.59 19.57
N SER A 386 -18.56 -2.81 19.14
CA SER A 386 -19.93 -3.35 19.20
C SER A 386 -20.43 -3.47 20.63
N LEU A 387 -19.62 -4.01 21.55
CA LEU A 387 -19.95 -4.06 22.99
C LEU A 387 -20.19 -2.67 23.57
N CYS A 388 -19.31 -1.70 23.28
CA CYS A 388 -19.47 -0.32 23.72
C CYS A 388 -20.78 0.29 23.18
N THR A 389 -21.08 0.04 21.91
CA THR A 389 -22.31 0.52 21.26
C THR A 389 -23.56 -0.08 21.90
N SER A 390 -23.56 -1.38 22.20
CA SER A 390 -24.65 -2.06 22.91
C SER A 390 -24.85 -1.51 24.32
N CYS A 391 -23.77 -1.33 25.09
CA CYS A 391 -23.84 -0.73 26.43
C CYS A 391 -24.36 0.71 26.37
N TRP A 392 -23.92 1.50 25.39
CA TRP A 392 -24.38 2.86 25.19
C TRP A 392 -25.87 2.93 24.82
N ALA A 393 -26.32 2.05 23.93
CA ALA A 393 -27.72 1.95 23.54
C ALA A 393 -28.62 1.58 24.73
N ALA A 394 -28.19 0.60 25.54
CA ALA A 394 -28.88 0.21 26.76
C ALA A 394 -28.95 1.37 27.76
N ALA A 395 -27.84 2.05 28.03
CA ALA A 395 -27.80 3.20 28.94
C ALA A 395 -28.70 4.35 28.48
N LYS A 396 -28.70 4.66 27.17
CA LYS A 396 -29.57 5.69 26.59
C LYS A 396 -31.04 5.31 26.70
N LEU A 397 -31.39 4.04 26.49
CA LEU A 397 -32.76 3.54 26.65
C LEU A 397 -33.22 3.64 28.11
N SER A 398 -32.41 3.15 29.06
CA SER A 398 -32.71 3.22 30.49
C SER A 398 -32.88 4.66 30.97
N TRP A 399 -32.04 5.59 30.48
CA TRP A 399 -32.16 7.00 30.81
C TRP A 399 -33.46 7.63 30.28
N ARG A 400 -33.86 7.32 29.04
CA ARG A 400 -35.14 7.77 28.48
C ARG A 400 -36.34 7.24 29.27
N ILE A 401 -36.31 5.98 29.68
CA ILE A 401 -37.35 5.37 30.50
C ILE A 401 -37.46 6.09 31.85
N ASN A 402 -36.33 6.33 32.53
CA ASN A 402 -36.33 7.03 33.81
C ASN A 402 -36.85 8.46 33.68
N LYS A 403 -36.50 9.19 32.62
CA LYS A 403 -37.00 10.55 32.37
C LYS A 403 -38.52 10.58 32.19
N LEU A 404 -39.07 9.68 31.38
CA LEU A 404 -40.53 9.57 31.19
C LEU A 404 -41.25 9.20 32.51
N TYR A 405 -40.64 8.32 33.31
CA TYR A 405 -41.17 7.95 34.61
C TYR A 405 -41.19 9.15 35.58
N GLU A 406 -40.12 9.94 35.66
CA GLU A 406 -40.05 11.14 36.48
C GLU A 406 -41.08 12.20 36.04
N GLU A 407 -41.26 12.40 34.73
CA GLU A 407 -42.27 13.30 34.16
C GLU A 407 -43.68 12.88 34.58
N HIS A 408 -44.04 11.60 34.40
CA HIS A 408 -45.34 11.05 34.83
C HIS A 408 -45.58 11.20 36.34
N VAL A 409 -44.56 10.94 37.17
CA VAL A 409 -44.67 11.09 38.63
C VAL A 409 -44.86 12.57 39.00
N SER A 410 -44.15 13.48 38.33
CA SER A 410 -44.27 14.92 38.57
C SER A 410 -45.65 15.46 38.19
N GLU A 411 -46.22 15.00 37.08
CA GLU A 411 -47.54 15.38 36.61
C GLU A 411 -48.64 14.88 37.57
N LYS A 412 -48.54 13.62 38.02
CA LYS A 412 -49.46 13.06 39.00
C LYS A 412 -49.43 13.83 40.33
N LYS A 413 -48.26 14.28 40.78
CA LYS A 413 -48.13 15.15 41.97
C LYS A 413 -48.82 16.50 41.77
N ARG A 414 -48.68 17.13 40.59
CA ARG A 414 -49.35 18.41 40.27
C ARG A 414 -50.87 18.28 40.27
N GLN A 415 -51.40 17.19 39.70
CA GLN A 415 -52.84 16.92 39.69
C GLN A 415 -53.39 16.77 41.12
N LEU A 416 -52.69 16.03 41.99
CA LEU A 416 -53.09 15.86 43.39
C LEU A 416 -53.05 17.18 44.17
N SER A 417 -52.09 18.07 43.90
CA SER A 417 -52.02 19.39 44.57
C SER A 417 -53.07 20.40 44.11
N MET A 418 -53.73 20.18 42.97
CA MET A 418 -54.82 21.07 42.49
C MET A 418 -56.20 20.59 42.94
N GLY A 419 -56.33 19.34 43.40
CA GLY A 419 -57.59 18.76 43.86
C GLY A 419 -57.82 18.81 45.37
N ALA A 420 -56.85 19.30 46.14
CA ALA A 420 -56.94 19.58 47.58
C ALA A 420 -56.95 21.09 47.80
#